data_AF-A0A833D9F6-F1
#
_entry.id   AF-A0A833D9F6-F1
#
_cell.length_a   1.000
_cell.length_b   1.000
_cell.length_c   1.000
_cell.angle_alpha   90.00
_cell.angle_beta   90.00
_cell.angle_gamma   90.00
#
_symmetry.space_group_name_H-M   'P 1'
#
loop_
_entity.id
_entity.type
_entity.pdbx_description
1 polymer ?
#
loop_
_entity_poly.entity_id
_entity_poly.type
_entity_poly.pdbx_seq_one_letter_code
_entity_poly.pdbx_strand_id
1 'polypeptide(L)'
;MSSSPPHQVTSEEVSCGAIPHWLVLHMKRQALGPRDGESDETGRILVLYPSEESRRQSLSEIDEKGAVDRTLHHTIESLKSSLVADLRLPRVLDKEGALDLILHEACRREAARLAFPLINPLPDMHWGRGKTAALGELHSFLSTESAAGNWDGPGIAAFRTIIRRLEKELRGTHPDMVASRIVEGLESDSVPFTLTDLDGIIMLDHAPGIPRSNTEIILALSRHCPVHQLAHPGNFRLGHHGYLLLDEHPIKESAELPRWVPSHQPDASDQTGDVRRLLLQREEHSFDAAIGLARDRLESGANKQILIMDPALEVNRPRWERALRDLGIPVTPTPAPVSSHSLGHWLESLANLAHGPDAFSLEGLRSLSLQGSISVFDEPEQHPSEARIRPHADPDLLTELARGEHVLGGPGALSRWLQTMSRAPLSERDRIKKESTQWWLLCVANSLSPLLRGEDRVALAEERVRVGCHTGKILPLSEPASTGDEWLLATFGLVDLESAMEVCDGEGASPAAVVQAVVRDHRALRAMQNSIGQEPSRSGPEWVDEFTSLIQSSSIQQGG
;
A
#
# COMPACT_ATOMS: atom_id res chain seq x y z
N MET A 1 27.16 22.01 28.33
CA MET A 1 27.63 20.79 27.66
C MET A 1 27.34 19.63 28.60
N SER A 2 26.13 19.08 28.54
CA SER A 2 25.80 17.82 29.19
C SER A 2 26.27 16.74 28.23
N SER A 3 27.28 15.97 28.62
CA SER A 3 27.73 14.81 27.84
C SER A 3 26.64 13.75 27.95
N SER A 4 25.97 13.45 26.84
CA SER A 4 25.10 12.28 26.74
C SER A 4 25.85 11.03 27.25
N PRO A 5 25.20 10.13 28.00
CA PRO A 5 25.87 8.91 28.45
C PRO A 5 26.42 8.12 27.25
N PRO A 6 27.60 7.50 27.39
CA PRO A 6 28.18 6.70 26.32
C PRO A 6 27.24 5.55 25.94
N HIS A 7 27.14 5.27 24.64
CA HIS A 7 26.36 4.15 24.12
C HIS A 7 26.91 2.83 24.67
N GLN A 8 26.04 1.94 25.14
CA GLN A 8 26.45 0.62 25.64
C GLN A 8 26.31 -0.41 24.53
N VAL A 9 27.25 -0.39 23.59
CA VAL A 9 27.28 -1.31 22.45
C VAL A 9 28.59 -2.06 22.47
N THR A 10 28.55 -3.37 22.27
CA THR A 10 29.72 -4.19 21.96
C THR A 10 29.45 -5.00 20.70
N SER A 11 30.48 -5.48 20.03
CA SER A 11 30.34 -6.31 18.84
C SER A 11 31.29 -7.50 18.87
N GLU A 12 30.93 -8.55 18.15
CA GLU A 12 31.81 -9.68 17.82
C GLU A 12 31.63 -10.08 16.36
N GLU A 13 32.64 -10.73 15.80
CA GLU A 13 32.54 -11.32 14.47
C GLU A 13 32.02 -12.76 14.56
N VAL A 14 31.04 -13.08 13.72
CA VAL A 14 30.45 -14.42 13.61
C VAL A 14 30.58 -14.96 12.19
N SER A 15 30.71 -16.28 12.07
CA SER A 15 30.73 -16.97 10.77
C SER A 15 29.46 -16.68 9.95
N CYS A 16 29.64 -16.48 8.65
CA CYS A 16 28.54 -16.24 7.71
C CYS A 16 27.60 -17.45 7.66
N GLY A 17 26.29 -17.20 7.82
CA GLY A 17 25.25 -18.21 7.57
C GLY A 17 24.22 -18.33 8.69
N ALA A 18 24.10 -19.53 9.25
CA ALA A 18 23.09 -19.82 10.26
C ALA A 18 23.39 -19.12 11.60
N ILE A 19 22.35 -18.89 12.39
CA ILE A 19 22.49 -18.30 13.73
C ILE A 19 23.44 -19.17 14.57
N PRO A 20 24.36 -18.56 15.34
CA PRO A 20 25.28 -19.32 16.18
C PRO A 20 24.56 -20.31 17.10
N HIS A 21 25.08 -21.53 17.17
CA HIS A 21 24.47 -22.61 17.96
C HIS A 21 24.32 -22.25 19.45
N TRP A 22 25.27 -21.49 20.00
CA TRP A 22 25.19 -21.03 21.39
C TRP A 22 23.96 -20.16 21.64
N LEU A 23 23.60 -19.30 20.69
CA LEU A 23 22.44 -18.42 20.78
C LEU A 23 21.16 -19.23 20.69
N VAL A 24 21.09 -20.20 19.78
CA VAL A 24 19.96 -21.14 19.67
C VAL A 24 19.73 -21.92 20.96
N LEU A 25 20.81 -22.39 21.59
CA LEU A 25 20.74 -23.10 22.86
C LEU A 25 20.25 -22.18 23.99
N HIS A 26 20.75 -20.95 24.05
CA HIS A 26 20.31 -19.98 25.04
C HIS A 26 18.85 -19.58 24.87
N MET A 27 18.39 -19.29 23.64
CA MET A 27 16.97 -19.03 23.33
C MET A 27 16.07 -20.19 23.79
N LYS A 28 16.50 -21.44 23.59
CA LYS A 28 15.78 -22.64 24.07
C LYS A 28 15.73 -22.74 25.59
N ARG A 29 16.81 -22.38 26.30
CA ARG A 29 16.83 -22.36 27.76
C ARG A 29 15.92 -21.29 28.33
N GLN A 30 16.01 -20.07 27.79
CA GLN A 30 15.18 -18.93 28.18
C GLN A 30 13.68 -19.25 28.01
N ALA A 31 13.31 -19.94 26.93
CA ALA A 31 11.94 -20.36 26.68
C ALA A 31 11.39 -21.39 27.68
N LEU A 32 12.25 -22.25 28.24
CA LEU A 32 11.87 -23.28 29.20
C LEU A 32 11.77 -22.77 30.65
N GLY A 33 12.26 -21.56 30.92
CA GLY A 33 12.39 -20.98 32.25
C GLY A 33 13.50 -21.64 33.09
N PRO A 34 13.81 -21.07 34.27
CA PRO A 34 14.83 -21.61 35.16
C PRO A 34 14.49 -23.04 35.58
N ARG A 35 15.45 -23.95 35.45
CA ARG A 35 15.33 -25.35 35.92
C ARG A 35 15.78 -25.43 37.38
N ASP A 36 15.08 -26.22 38.20
CA ASP A 36 15.41 -26.41 39.62
C ASP A 36 16.89 -26.76 39.83
N GLY A 37 17.65 -25.84 40.44
CA GLY A 37 19.03 -26.05 40.88
C GLY A 37 20.14 -25.56 39.94
N GLU A 38 19.82 -25.01 38.76
CA GLU A 38 20.79 -24.24 37.96
C GLU A 38 20.72 -22.77 38.37
N SER A 39 21.87 -22.18 38.76
CA SER A 39 21.98 -20.73 38.86
C SER A 39 21.66 -20.13 37.50
N ASP A 40 20.83 -19.10 37.47
CA ASP A 40 20.47 -18.34 36.27
C ASP A 40 21.69 -17.52 35.80
N GLU A 41 22.74 -18.21 35.35
CA GLU A 41 24.04 -17.62 35.03
C GLU A 41 24.05 -16.86 33.71
N THR A 42 22.95 -16.89 32.95
CA THR A 42 22.83 -16.21 31.65
C THR A 42 21.66 -15.25 31.67
N GLY A 43 21.92 -13.97 31.36
CA GLY A 43 20.91 -12.92 31.41
C GLY A 43 19.77 -13.13 30.42
N ARG A 44 18.61 -12.51 30.69
CA ARG A 44 17.43 -12.53 29.81
C ARG A 44 17.66 -11.59 28.63
N ILE A 45 17.60 -12.13 27.43
CA ILE A 45 17.91 -11.38 26.20
C ILE A 45 16.69 -11.19 25.29
N LEU A 46 16.71 -10.09 24.54
CA LEU A 46 15.90 -9.87 23.35
C LEU A 46 16.77 -10.03 22.10
N VAL A 47 16.27 -10.71 21.06
CA VAL A 47 16.99 -10.93 19.81
C VAL A 47 16.41 -10.06 18.70
N LEU A 48 17.29 -9.26 18.06
CA LEU A 48 16.98 -8.46 16.88
C LEU A 48 17.41 -9.15 15.59
N TYR A 49 16.42 -9.56 14.80
CA TYR A 49 16.57 -10.26 13.53
C TYR A 49 16.66 -9.28 12.35
N PRO A 50 17.43 -9.63 11.28
CA PRO A 50 17.57 -8.78 10.10
C PRO A 50 16.31 -8.70 9.25
N SER A 51 15.46 -9.73 9.27
CA SER A 51 14.20 -9.76 8.52
C SER A 51 13.14 -10.64 9.20
N GLU A 52 11.89 -10.49 8.78
CA GLU A 52 10.79 -11.32 9.27
C GLU A 52 10.95 -12.79 8.87
N GLU A 53 11.52 -13.06 7.70
CA GLU A 53 11.83 -14.41 7.23
C GLU A 53 12.88 -15.08 8.12
N SER A 54 13.97 -14.36 8.43
CA SER A 54 15.00 -14.82 9.36
C SER A 54 14.41 -15.12 10.74
N ARG A 55 13.55 -14.22 11.25
CA ARG A 55 12.83 -14.42 12.52
C ARG A 55 11.94 -15.66 12.49
N ARG A 56 11.13 -15.83 11.44
CA ARG A 56 10.20 -16.98 11.29
C ARG A 56 10.95 -18.30 11.18
N GLN A 57 12.01 -18.36 10.39
CA GLN A 57 12.86 -19.55 10.28
C GLN A 57 13.44 -19.93 11.64
N SER A 58 14.05 -18.97 12.33
CA SER A 58 14.67 -19.20 13.64
C SER A 58 13.67 -19.68 14.67
N LEU A 59 12.48 -19.08 14.73
CA LEU A 59 11.42 -19.50 15.63
C LEU A 59 10.93 -20.92 15.31
N SER A 60 10.85 -21.30 14.03
CA SER A 60 10.44 -22.66 13.65
C SER A 60 11.44 -23.73 14.13
N GLU A 61 12.74 -23.44 14.07
CA GLU A 61 13.80 -24.35 14.55
C GLU A 61 13.85 -24.47 16.09
N ILE A 62 13.28 -23.50 16.79
CA ILE A 62 13.14 -23.51 18.25
C ILE A 62 11.85 -24.24 18.66
N ASP A 63 10.73 -23.95 17.99
CA ASP A 63 9.37 -24.43 18.29
C ASP A 63 9.21 -25.95 18.12
N GLU A 64 10.01 -26.58 17.24
CA GLU A 64 10.07 -28.05 17.09
C GLU A 64 10.29 -28.81 18.42
N LYS A 65 10.73 -28.13 19.50
CA LYS A 65 11.06 -28.76 20.79
C LYS A 65 10.43 -28.09 22.03
N GLY A 66 9.56 -27.07 21.89
CA GLY A 66 8.88 -26.42 23.02
C GLY A 66 8.30 -25.03 22.71
N ALA A 67 7.50 -24.48 23.64
CA ALA A 67 6.88 -23.16 23.49
C ALA A 67 7.91 -22.02 23.60
N VAL A 68 7.83 -21.02 22.72
CA VAL A 68 8.75 -19.86 22.66
C VAL A 68 8.04 -18.57 23.01
N ASP A 69 8.62 -17.76 23.89
CA ASP A 69 8.16 -16.40 24.17
C ASP A 69 8.47 -15.47 22.99
N ARG A 70 7.50 -15.28 22.10
CA ARG A 70 7.64 -14.46 20.90
C ARG A 70 7.89 -12.97 21.17
N THR A 71 7.67 -12.48 22.39
CA THR A 71 7.88 -11.07 22.75
C THR A 71 9.35 -10.70 22.85
N LEU A 72 10.25 -11.68 22.90
CA LEU A 72 11.70 -11.49 22.96
C LEU A 72 12.37 -11.58 21.58
N HIS A 73 11.59 -11.69 20.51
CA HIS A 73 12.07 -11.90 19.15
C HIS A 73 11.50 -10.86 18.21
N HIS A 74 12.33 -9.88 17.85
CA HIS A 74 11.90 -8.71 17.10
C HIS A 74 12.74 -8.51 15.83
N THR A 75 12.10 -8.02 14.79
CA THR A 75 12.75 -7.20 13.75
C THR A 75 12.74 -5.74 14.19
N ILE A 76 13.50 -4.88 13.52
CA ILE A 76 13.47 -3.44 13.81
C ILE A 76 12.05 -2.85 13.65
N GLU A 77 11.28 -3.29 12.66
CA GLU A 77 9.91 -2.81 12.43
C GLU A 77 8.91 -3.28 13.50
N SER A 78 8.98 -4.53 13.94
CA SER A 78 8.15 -5.01 15.06
C SER A 78 8.58 -4.40 16.40
N LEU A 79 9.87 -4.09 16.58
CA LEU A 79 10.36 -3.36 17.75
C LEU A 79 9.85 -1.90 17.73
N LYS A 80 9.91 -1.20 16.60
CA LYS A 80 9.33 0.15 16.45
C LYS A 80 7.86 0.16 16.87
N SER A 81 7.08 -0.81 16.40
CA SER A 81 5.66 -0.95 16.74
C SER A 81 5.43 -1.09 18.25
N SER A 82 6.29 -1.86 18.93
CA SER A 82 6.24 -2.05 20.39
C SER A 82 6.63 -0.76 21.14
N LEU A 83 7.70 -0.09 20.69
CA LEU A 83 8.16 1.18 21.28
C LEU A 83 7.15 2.31 21.10
N VAL A 84 6.43 2.38 19.98
CA VAL A 84 5.33 3.33 19.77
C VAL A 84 4.27 3.17 20.87
N ALA A 85 3.93 1.94 21.24
CA ALA A 85 2.97 1.65 22.30
C ALA A 85 3.53 2.00 23.69
N ASP A 86 4.77 1.61 23.99
CA ASP A 86 5.44 1.84 25.27
C ASP A 86 5.59 3.33 25.58
N LEU A 87 6.03 4.10 24.59
CA LEU A 87 6.22 5.54 24.67
C LEU A 87 4.89 6.32 24.58
N ARG A 88 3.76 5.62 24.43
CA ARG A 88 2.42 6.20 24.29
C ARG A 88 2.34 7.23 23.17
N LEU A 89 3.06 6.99 22.07
CA LEU A 89 3.02 7.86 20.91
C LEU A 89 1.61 7.81 20.29
N PRO A 90 1.15 8.90 19.64
CA PRO A 90 -0.07 8.86 18.85
C PRO A 90 0.01 7.75 17.80
N ARG A 91 -1.15 7.14 17.48
CA ARG A 91 -1.25 6.05 16.50
C ARG A 91 -0.53 6.43 15.21
N VAL A 92 0.17 5.47 14.59
CA VAL A 92 0.78 5.69 13.28
C VAL A 92 -0.34 5.82 12.24
N LEU A 93 -0.27 6.86 11.42
CA LEU A 93 -1.21 7.09 10.32
C LEU A 93 -0.82 6.20 9.14
N ASP A 94 -1.80 5.70 8.39
CA ASP A 94 -1.50 4.96 7.15
C ASP A 94 -0.94 5.93 6.10
N LYS A 95 0.21 5.60 5.52
CA LYS A 95 0.92 6.48 4.57
C LYS A 95 0.11 6.72 3.30
N GLU A 96 -0.68 5.74 2.89
CA GLU A 96 -1.32 5.69 1.57
C GLU A 96 -2.77 6.21 1.58
N GLY A 97 -3.18 6.72 0.42
CA GLY A 97 -4.56 7.03 0.09
C GLY A 97 -5.11 8.26 0.80
N ALA A 98 -5.82 8.06 1.91
CA ALA A 98 -6.50 9.15 2.60
C ALA A 98 -5.50 10.23 3.08
N LEU A 99 -4.37 9.83 3.67
CA LEU A 99 -3.38 10.77 4.17
C LEU A 99 -2.73 11.59 3.04
N ASP A 100 -2.45 10.96 1.90
CA ASP A 100 -1.87 11.63 0.72
C ASP A 100 -2.80 12.72 0.17
N LEU A 101 -4.11 12.46 0.14
CA LEU A 101 -5.10 13.44 -0.28
C LEU A 101 -5.16 14.65 0.67
N ILE A 102 -5.12 14.39 1.98
CA ILE A 102 -5.08 15.43 3.01
C ILE A 102 -3.79 16.24 2.91
N LEU A 103 -2.65 15.57 2.77
CA LEU A 103 -1.34 16.18 2.66
C LEU A 103 -1.23 17.04 1.40
N HIS A 104 -1.76 16.55 0.28
CA HIS A 104 -1.84 17.31 -0.97
C HIS A 104 -2.64 18.61 -0.80
N GLU A 105 -3.82 18.54 -0.19
CA GLU A 105 -4.63 19.75 0.03
C GLU A 105 -3.92 20.74 0.96
N ALA A 106 -3.30 20.24 2.03
CA ALA A 106 -2.53 21.07 2.94
C ALA A 106 -1.36 21.76 2.21
N CYS A 107 -0.64 21.03 1.35
CA CYS A 107 0.44 21.59 0.53
C CYS A 107 -0.09 22.61 -0.49
N ARG A 108 -1.21 22.34 -1.16
CA ARG A 108 -1.85 23.27 -2.11
C ARG A 108 -2.20 24.59 -1.44
N ARG A 109 -2.80 24.55 -0.25
CA ARG A 109 -3.15 25.75 0.54
C ARG A 109 -1.93 26.54 0.98
N GLU A 110 -0.88 25.88 1.45
CA GLU A 110 0.36 26.55 1.86
C GLU A 110 1.17 27.06 0.66
N ALA A 111 1.09 26.40 -0.50
CA ALA A 111 1.69 26.89 -1.73
C ALA A 111 1.06 28.20 -2.21
N ALA A 112 -0.26 28.34 -2.12
CA ALA A 112 -0.95 29.60 -2.39
C ALA A 112 -0.54 30.73 -1.42
N ARG A 113 -0.05 30.37 -0.23
CA ARG A 113 0.51 31.30 0.77
C ARG A 113 2.02 31.50 0.63
N LEU A 114 2.62 31.04 -0.47
CA LEU A 114 4.05 31.16 -0.77
C LEU A 114 4.96 30.44 0.24
N ALA A 115 4.49 29.35 0.87
CA ALA A 115 5.33 28.51 1.73
C ALA A 115 6.44 27.76 0.95
N PHE A 116 6.29 27.62 -0.36
CA PHE A 116 7.23 26.94 -1.24
C PHE A 116 7.78 27.87 -2.34
N PRO A 117 8.46 28.98 -2.01
CA PRO A 117 8.75 30.04 -2.97
C PRO A 117 9.66 29.61 -4.13
N LEU A 118 10.55 28.63 -3.91
CA LEU A 118 11.42 28.08 -4.97
C LEU A 118 10.71 27.09 -5.90
N ILE A 119 9.61 26.47 -5.44
CA ILE A 119 8.87 25.42 -6.18
C ILE A 119 7.58 25.99 -6.80
N ASN A 120 6.94 26.94 -6.11
CA ASN A 120 5.69 27.59 -6.47
C ASN A 120 5.77 29.09 -6.14
N PRO A 121 6.43 29.88 -6.99
CA PRO A 121 6.75 31.29 -6.70
C PRO A 121 5.55 32.24 -6.76
N LEU A 122 4.42 31.83 -7.34
CA LEU A 122 3.23 32.68 -7.49
C LEU A 122 2.04 32.06 -6.74
N PRO A 123 1.21 32.86 -6.04
CA PRO A 123 0.03 32.35 -5.33
C PRO A 123 -0.96 31.62 -6.25
N ASP A 124 -1.16 32.14 -7.46
CA ASP A 124 -2.10 31.61 -8.45
C ASP A 124 -1.52 30.46 -9.29
N MET A 125 -0.24 30.13 -9.09
CA MET A 125 0.39 29.01 -9.80
C MET A 125 -0.17 27.69 -9.27
N HIS A 126 -0.66 26.86 -10.20
CA HIS A 126 -1.24 25.57 -9.90
C HIS A 126 -0.27 24.65 -9.14
N TRP A 127 -0.71 24.14 -7.99
CA TRP A 127 -0.03 23.12 -7.22
C TRP A 127 -0.62 21.74 -7.51
N GLY A 128 0.04 20.98 -8.39
CA GLY A 128 -0.38 19.64 -8.78
C GLY A 128 0.08 18.56 -7.79
N ARG A 129 -0.59 17.39 -7.83
CA ARG A 129 -0.28 16.22 -6.99
C ARG A 129 1.18 15.77 -7.10
N GLY A 130 1.74 15.79 -8.31
CA GLY A 130 3.15 15.42 -8.55
C GLY A 130 4.16 16.22 -7.73
N LYS A 131 3.90 17.51 -7.45
CA LYS A 131 4.77 18.32 -6.56
C LYS A 131 4.71 17.82 -5.11
N THR A 132 3.53 17.39 -4.66
CA THR A 132 3.35 16.84 -3.31
C THR A 132 4.02 15.48 -3.21
N ALA A 133 3.80 14.60 -4.19
CA ALA A 133 4.41 13.28 -4.25
C ALA A 133 5.94 13.36 -4.23
N ALA A 134 6.55 14.22 -5.06
CA ALA A 134 7.99 14.39 -5.10
C ALA A 134 8.56 14.92 -3.76
N LEU A 135 7.85 15.82 -3.07
CA LEU A 135 8.24 16.27 -1.73
C LEU A 135 8.07 15.17 -0.68
N GLY A 136 7.02 14.35 -0.79
CA GLY A 136 6.80 13.18 0.06
C GLY A 136 7.91 12.14 -0.08
N GLU A 137 8.29 11.81 -1.31
CA GLU A 137 9.42 10.90 -1.61
C GLU A 137 10.73 11.43 -1.05
N LEU A 138 11.05 12.71 -1.30
CA LEU A 138 12.24 13.34 -0.76
C LEU A 138 12.22 13.36 0.77
N HIS A 139 11.09 13.70 1.39
CA HIS A 139 10.94 13.69 2.83
C HIS A 139 11.13 12.29 3.41
N SER A 140 10.56 11.27 2.78
CA SER A 140 10.69 9.87 3.18
C SER A 140 12.15 9.45 3.17
N PHE A 141 12.87 9.69 2.06
CA PHE A 141 14.29 9.38 1.93
C PHE A 141 15.15 10.14 2.96
N LEU A 142 14.90 11.44 3.14
CA LEU A 142 15.64 12.22 4.13
C LEU A 142 15.34 11.79 5.57
N SER A 143 14.13 11.30 5.83
CA SER A 143 13.75 10.82 7.17
C SER A 143 14.36 9.45 7.47
N THR A 144 14.45 8.55 6.47
CA THR A 144 15.16 7.27 6.62
C THR A 144 16.64 7.47 6.92
N GLU A 145 17.24 8.51 6.35
CA GLU A 145 18.64 8.89 6.55
C GLU A 145 18.87 9.89 7.69
N SER A 146 17.86 10.16 8.53
CA SER A 146 17.95 11.13 9.64
C SER A 146 18.50 12.52 9.25
N ALA A 147 18.31 12.91 7.99
CA ALA A 147 18.81 14.14 7.40
C ALA A 147 17.72 15.23 7.26
N ALA A 148 16.45 14.85 7.38
CA ALA A 148 15.32 15.74 7.12
C ALA A 148 15.29 17.02 7.98
N GLY A 149 15.81 16.96 9.21
CA GLY A 149 15.90 18.12 10.12
C GLY A 149 16.97 19.15 9.74
N ASN A 150 18.03 18.70 9.06
CA ASN A 150 19.21 19.51 8.72
C ASN A 150 19.32 19.80 7.21
N TRP A 151 18.27 19.48 6.46
CA TRP A 151 18.24 19.66 5.01
C TRP A 151 18.08 21.14 4.64
N ASP A 152 19.04 21.67 3.89
CA ASP A 152 19.07 23.07 3.43
C ASP A 152 18.49 23.25 2.00
N GLY A 153 17.98 22.18 1.40
CA GLY A 153 17.36 22.25 0.07
C GLY A 153 15.89 22.72 0.10
N PRO A 154 15.30 22.92 -1.09
CA PRO A 154 13.98 23.55 -1.22
C PRO A 154 12.85 22.69 -0.62
N GLY A 155 11.91 23.36 0.05
CA GLY A 155 10.57 22.84 0.36
C GLY A 155 10.43 21.95 1.61
N ILE A 156 11.46 21.20 2.02
CA ILE A 156 11.34 20.22 3.12
C ILE A 156 11.01 20.86 4.47
N ALA A 157 11.56 22.02 4.79
CA ALA A 157 11.25 22.73 6.04
C ALA A 157 9.75 23.09 6.14
N ALA A 158 9.18 23.62 5.06
CA ALA A 158 7.75 23.92 4.96
C ALA A 158 6.90 22.65 4.99
N PHE A 159 7.32 21.62 4.25
CA PHE A 159 6.65 20.32 4.21
C PHE A 159 6.59 19.65 5.60
N ARG A 160 7.69 19.64 6.35
CA ARG A 160 7.73 19.14 7.74
C ARG A 160 6.86 19.94 8.69
N THR A 161 6.74 21.25 8.46
CA THR A 161 5.83 22.10 9.23
C THR A 161 4.37 21.71 8.98
N ILE A 162 4.01 21.42 7.73
CA ILE A 162 2.70 20.90 7.36
C ILE A 162 2.45 19.54 8.02
N ILE A 163 3.39 18.60 7.91
CA ILE A 163 3.28 17.27 8.55
C ILE A 163 3.03 17.41 10.05
N ARG A 164 3.85 18.19 10.78
CA ARG A 164 3.68 18.39 12.23
C ARG A 164 2.32 19.00 12.59
N ARG A 165 1.79 19.89 11.76
CA ARG A 165 0.43 20.43 11.94
C ARG A 165 -0.61 19.32 11.78
N LEU A 166 -0.51 18.54 10.71
CA LEU A 166 -1.42 17.41 10.45
C LEU A 166 -1.35 16.35 11.54
N GLU A 167 -0.16 16.02 12.06
CA GLU A 167 -0.01 15.09 13.20
C GLU A 167 -0.82 15.55 14.41
N LYS A 168 -0.78 16.85 14.72
CA LYS A 168 -1.51 17.45 15.84
C LYS A 168 -3.02 17.44 15.62
N GLU A 169 -3.48 17.78 14.41
CA GLU A 169 -4.89 17.86 14.06
C GLU A 169 -5.53 16.45 13.96
N LEU A 170 -4.83 15.49 13.35
CA LEU A 170 -5.26 14.09 13.19
C LEU A 170 -5.03 13.23 14.44
N ARG A 171 -4.30 13.74 15.43
CA ARG A 171 -3.86 13.01 16.64
C ARG A 171 -3.18 11.68 16.28
N GLY A 172 -2.30 11.74 15.29
CA GLY A 172 -1.55 10.59 14.79
C GLY A 172 -0.13 10.97 14.42
N THR A 173 0.73 9.97 14.32
CA THR A 173 2.14 10.13 13.95
C THR A 173 2.29 9.81 12.48
N HIS A 174 2.92 10.69 11.71
CA HIS A 174 3.23 10.41 10.32
C HIS A 174 4.28 9.28 10.24
N PRO A 175 4.15 8.29 9.33
CA PRO A 175 5.09 7.16 9.24
C PRO A 175 6.57 7.56 9.21
N ASP A 176 6.92 8.52 8.36
CA ASP A 176 8.29 9.02 8.25
C ASP A 176 8.81 9.72 9.54
N MET A 177 7.93 10.11 10.45
CA MET A 177 8.30 10.76 11.72
C MET A 177 8.51 9.75 12.85
N VAL A 178 7.99 8.51 12.72
CA VAL A 178 7.99 7.49 13.79
C VAL A 178 9.36 7.30 14.40
N ALA A 179 10.40 7.10 13.58
CA ALA A 179 11.76 6.88 14.06
C ALA A 179 12.26 8.07 14.91
N SER A 180 12.06 9.30 14.43
CA SER A 180 12.45 10.50 15.18
C SER A 180 11.67 10.64 16.50
N ARG A 181 10.38 10.30 16.52
CA ARG A 181 9.56 10.34 17.75
C ARG A 181 9.99 9.29 18.77
N ILE A 182 10.38 8.10 18.32
CA ILE A 182 10.92 7.06 19.19
C ILE A 182 12.24 7.53 19.81
N VAL A 183 13.16 8.06 19.01
CA VAL A 183 14.44 8.59 19.50
C VAL A 183 14.21 9.72 20.51
N GLU A 184 13.33 10.68 20.21
CA GLU A 184 12.92 11.76 21.13
C GLU A 184 12.33 11.19 22.45
N GLY A 185 11.47 10.16 22.38
CA GLY A 185 10.87 9.55 23.57
C GLY A 185 11.88 8.78 24.44
N LEU A 186 12.91 8.19 23.83
CA LEU A 186 13.99 7.49 24.51
C LEU A 186 15.03 8.42 25.15
N GLU A 187 14.94 9.74 24.95
CA GLU A 187 15.75 10.71 25.70
C GLU A 187 15.35 10.80 27.18
N SER A 188 14.14 10.35 27.53
CA SER A 188 13.72 10.25 28.93
C SER A 188 14.48 9.13 29.66
N ASP A 189 14.63 9.24 30.98
CA ASP A 189 15.28 8.20 31.81
C ASP A 189 14.37 6.97 32.05
N SER A 190 13.12 6.97 31.56
CA SER A 190 12.21 5.84 31.74
C SER A 190 12.48 4.74 30.75
N VAL A 191 12.79 3.55 31.26
CA VAL A 191 12.99 2.34 30.46
C VAL A 191 11.66 1.93 29.81
N PRO A 192 11.61 1.69 28.48
CA PRO A 192 10.43 1.17 27.80
C PRO A 192 9.97 -0.17 28.39
N PHE A 193 8.66 -0.43 28.37
CA PHE A 193 8.10 -1.67 28.93
C PHE A 193 8.66 -2.92 28.24
N THR A 194 8.84 -2.89 26.92
CA THR A 194 9.45 -3.95 26.11
C THR A 194 10.87 -4.30 26.60
N LEU A 195 11.57 -3.36 27.22
CA LEU A 195 12.93 -3.55 27.74
C LEU A 195 12.98 -3.86 29.24
N THR A 196 11.83 -3.95 29.90
CA THR A 196 11.76 -4.24 31.33
C THR A 196 12.17 -5.68 31.60
N ASP A 197 12.98 -5.89 32.65
CA ASP A 197 13.53 -7.19 33.04
C ASP A 197 14.43 -7.84 31.97
N LEU A 198 15.01 -7.07 31.04
CA LEU A 198 16.03 -7.53 30.12
C LEU A 198 17.44 -7.17 30.60
N ASP A 199 18.37 -8.10 30.44
CA ASP A 199 19.79 -7.88 30.71
C ASP A 199 20.55 -7.35 29.48
N GLY A 200 20.03 -7.59 28.27
CA GLY A 200 20.62 -7.08 27.04
C GLY A 200 19.86 -7.43 25.75
N ILE A 201 20.28 -6.80 24.66
CA ILE A 201 19.76 -7.04 23.30
C ILE A 201 20.87 -7.66 22.46
N ILE A 202 20.62 -8.83 21.86
CA ILE A 202 21.51 -9.42 20.86
C ILE A 202 21.00 -9.03 19.47
N MET A 203 21.78 -8.21 18.76
CA MET A 203 21.50 -7.82 17.39
C MET A 203 22.23 -8.74 16.43
N LEU A 204 21.49 -9.51 15.64
CA LEU A 204 22.06 -10.35 14.58
C LEU A 204 22.67 -9.49 13.47
N ASP A 205 23.43 -10.11 12.58
CA ASP A 205 24.02 -9.43 11.43
C ASP A 205 22.94 -8.76 10.56
N HIS A 206 23.17 -7.52 10.16
CA HIS A 206 22.31 -6.75 9.27
C HIS A 206 23.09 -6.31 8.03
N ALA A 207 22.37 -6.12 6.93
CA ALA A 207 22.97 -5.59 5.71
C ALA A 207 23.56 -4.18 5.94
N PRO A 208 24.71 -3.86 5.33
CA PRO A 208 25.34 -2.53 5.44
C PRO A 208 24.44 -1.35 5.03
N GLY A 209 23.40 -1.60 4.23
CA GLY A 209 22.44 -0.59 3.76
C GLY A 209 21.28 -0.31 4.74
N ILE A 210 21.39 -0.69 6.01
CA ILE A 210 20.38 -0.36 7.01
C ILE A 210 20.18 1.17 7.10
N PRO A 211 18.92 1.66 7.14
CA PRO A 211 18.66 3.09 7.26
C PRO A 211 19.26 3.69 8.54
N ARG A 212 19.82 4.90 8.43
CA ARG A 212 20.41 5.60 9.59
C ARG A 212 19.39 5.83 10.72
N SER A 213 18.14 6.10 10.39
CA SER A 213 17.06 6.23 11.36
C SER A 213 16.86 4.98 12.22
N ASN A 214 17.10 3.79 11.67
CA ASN A 214 17.05 2.54 12.42
C ASN A 214 18.25 2.44 13.38
N THR A 215 19.45 2.77 12.89
CA THR A 215 20.66 2.85 13.72
C THR A 215 20.47 3.78 14.91
N GLU A 216 19.91 4.97 14.70
CA GLU A 216 19.69 5.95 15.75
C GLU A 216 18.71 5.43 16.82
N ILE A 217 17.69 4.67 16.44
CA ILE A 217 16.81 3.98 17.41
C ILE A 217 17.62 3.00 18.25
N ILE A 218 18.41 2.11 17.64
CA ILE A 218 19.19 1.11 18.38
C ILE A 218 20.23 1.77 19.30
N LEU A 219 20.88 2.83 18.83
CA LEU A 219 21.82 3.62 19.64
C LEU A 219 21.11 4.37 20.78
N ALA A 220 19.88 4.82 20.60
CA ALA A 220 19.09 5.41 21.69
C ALA A 220 18.70 4.35 22.72
N LEU A 221 18.29 3.16 22.27
CA LEU A 221 17.96 2.02 23.13
C LEU A 221 19.17 1.53 23.93
N SER A 222 20.38 1.59 23.38
CA SER A 222 21.60 1.17 24.08
C SER A 222 21.92 1.98 25.34
N ARG A 223 21.22 3.10 25.57
CA ARG A 223 21.29 3.85 26.82
C ARG A 223 20.44 3.24 27.94
N HIS A 224 19.43 2.46 27.56
CA HIS A 224 18.46 1.83 28.46
C HIS A 224 18.75 0.35 28.67
N CYS A 225 19.19 -0.35 27.63
CA CYS A 225 19.49 -1.78 27.65
C CYS A 225 20.69 -2.05 26.72
N PRO A 226 21.79 -2.66 27.21
CA PRO A 226 23.02 -2.82 26.43
C PRO A 226 22.78 -3.68 25.19
N VAL A 227 23.49 -3.36 24.10
CA VAL A 227 23.38 -4.08 22.81
C VAL A 227 24.68 -4.82 22.54
N HIS A 228 24.58 -6.12 22.25
CA HIS A 228 25.68 -6.91 21.73
C HIS A 228 25.39 -7.28 20.27
N GLN A 229 26.23 -6.82 19.36
CA GLN A 229 26.04 -6.99 17.92
C GLN A 229 26.88 -8.15 17.39
N LEU A 230 26.24 -9.03 16.63
CA LEU A 230 26.91 -10.05 15.83
C LEU A 230 27.07 -9.51 14.41
N ALA A 231 28.30 -9.46 13.90
CA ALA A 231 28.58 -8.96 12.56
C ALA A 231 29.35 -10.00 11.74
N HIS A 232 29.02 -10.13 10.46
CA HIS A 232 29.81 -10.95 9.56
C HIS A 232 31.16 -10.28 9.23
N PRO A 233 32.28 -11.02 9.23
CA PRO A 233 33.56 -10.50 8.77
C PRO A 233 33.49 -10.19 7.27
N GLY A 234 34.26 -9.21 6.79
CA GLY A 234 34.27 -8.91 5.37
C GLY A 234 35.05 -7.67 4.97
N ASN A 235 35.03 -7.38 3.67
CA ASN A 235 35.75 -6.24 3.11
C ASN A 235 34.85 -4.99 3.01
N PHE A 236 35.18 -3.96 3.77
CA PHE A 236 34.51 -2.64 3.78
C PHE A 236 34.50 -1.93 2.43
N ARG A 237 35.53 -2.11 1.60
CA ARG A 237 35.57 -1.47 0.28
C ARG A 237 34.63 -2.13 -0.72
N LEU A 238 34.39 -3.44 -0.56
CA LEU A 238 33.49 -4.20 -1.43
C LEU A 238 32.06 -4.26 -0.88
N GLY A 239 31.85 -3.81 0.36
CA GLY A 239 30.55 -3.92 1.04
C GLY A 239 30.18 -5.36 1.41
N HIS A 240 31.18 -6.23 1.59
CA HIS A 240 30.98 -7.65 1.90
C HIS A 240 30.94 -7.96 3.41
N HIS A 241 30.90 -6.96 4.27
CA HIS A 241 30.84 -7.14 5.73
C HIS A 241 29.41 -7.05 6.25
N GLY A 242 29.24 -7.47 7.50
CA GLY A 242 28.11 -7.08 8.33
C GLY A 242 28.05 -5.58 8.61
N TYR A 243 26.87 -5.05 8.85
CA TYR A 243 26.73 -3.69 9.36
C TYR A 243 27.37 -3.56 10.76
N LEU A 244 27.94 -2.39 11.09
CA LEU A 244 28.46 -2.08 12.43
C LEU A 244 27.76 -0.83 12.99
N LEU A 245 27.20 -0.92 14.19
CA LEU A 245 26.52 0.19 14.88
C LEU A 245 27.50 1.30 15.27
N LEU A 246 28.66 0.91 15.81
CA LEU A 246 29.77 1.77 16.18
C LEU A 246 31.04 1.25 15.52
N ASP A 247 31.93 2.16 15.13
CA ASP A 247 33.26 1.84 14.60
C ASP A 247 34.21 1.46 15.75
N GLU A 248 33.93 0.33 16.38
CA GLU A 248 34.71 -0.25 17.47
C GLU A 248 35.25 -1.63 17.07
N HIS A 249 36.39 -2.02 17.64
CA HIS A 249 36.98 -3.32 17.33
C HIS A 249 36.14 -4.46 17.93
N PRO A 250 35.78 -5.49 17.13
CA PRO A 250 35.04 -6.64 17.62
C PRO A 250 35.80 -7.40 18.70
N ILE A 251 35.07 -7.91 19.69
CA ILE A 251 35.55 -8.80 20.73
C ILE A 251 36.05 -10.10 20.10
N LYS A 252 37.21 -10.57 20.58
CA LYS A 252 37.86 -11.80 20.07
C LYS A 252 38.04 -12.88 21.11
N GLU A 253 37.99 -12.52 22.39
CA GLU A 253 38.21 -13.45 23.49
C GLU A 253 36.97 -13.56 24.38
N SER A 254 36.62 -14.77 24.82
CA SER A 254 35.49 -15.00 25.73
C SER A 254 35.55 -14.19 27.02
N ALA A 255 36.75 -13.80 27.47
CA ALA A 255 36.95 -13.02 28.68
C ALA A 255 36.48 -11.56 28.55
N GLU A 256 36.35 -11.05 27.33
CA GLU A 256 35.92 -9.68 27.03
C GLU A 256 34.39 -9.59 26.83
N LEU A 257 33.69 -10.72 26.75
CA LEU A 257 32.25 -10.76 26.59
C LEU A 257 31.54 -10.15 27.81
N PRO A 258 30.47 -9.34 27.60
CA PRO A 258 29.64 -8.86 28.70
C PRO A 258 29.05 -10.03 29.49
N ARG A 259 28.91 -9.89 30.81
CA ARG A 259 28.43 -10.97 31.69
C ARG A 259 27.04 -11.51 31.35
N TRP A 260 26.19 -10.68 30.74
CA TRP A 260 24.85 -11.07 30.33
C TRP A 260 24.84 -11.85 29.00
N VAL A 261 25.90 -11.73 28.19
CA VAL A 261 26.03 -12.49 26.95
C VAL A 261 26.44 -13.93 27.30
N PRO A 262 25.78 -14.96 26.74
CA PRO A 262 26.14 -16.35 27.00
C PRO A 262 27.61 -16.62 26.70
N SER A 263 28.31 -17.28 27.63
CA SER A 263 29.73 -17.60 27.47
C SER A 263 29.97 -18.51 26.27
N HIS A 264 30.82 -18.05 25.35
CA HIS A 264 31.25 -18.77 24.17
C HIS A 264 32.56 -18.18 23.63
N GLN A 265 33.18 -18.85 22.65
CA GLN A 265 34.36 -18.33 21.96
C GLN A 265 33.91 -17.63 20.66
N PRO A 266 34.15 -16.32 20.49
CA PRO A 266 33.90 -15.62 19.24
C PRO A 266 34.65 -16.29 18.08
N ASP A 267 33.98 -16.48 16.95
CA ASP A 267 34.55 -17.16 15.77
C ASP A 267 34.12 -16.48 14.46
N ALA A 268 35.12 -15.94 13.76
CA ALA A 268 35.00 -15.28 12.46
C ALA A 268 35.35 -16.22 11.29
N SER A 269 35.32 -17.54 11.48
CA SER A 269 35.69 -18.49 10.43
C SER A 269 34.79 -18.36 9.19
N ASP A 270 35.41 -18.10 8.03
CA ASP A 270 34.69 -17.94 6.77
C ASP A 270 34.38 -19.33 6.18
N GLN A 271 33.11 -19.74 6.24
CA GLN A 271 32.66 -20.99 5.62
C GLN A 271 32.39 -20.75 4.14
N THR A 272 33.39 -21.03 3.30
CA THR A 272 33.20 -21.00 1.85
C THR A 272 32.43 -22.24 1.39
N GLY A 273 31.20 -22.04 0.92
CA GLY A 273 30.39 -23.08 0.29
C GLY A 273 30.89 -23.44 -1.12
N ASP A 274 30.39 -24.56 -1.68
CA ASP A 274 30.61 -24.92 -3.10
C ASP A 274 29.87 -23.91 -4.00
N VAL A 275 30.62 -23.02 -4.65
CA VAL A 275 30.05 -22.00 -5.55
C VAL A 275 30.05 -22.52 -6.97
N ARG A 276 28.85 -22.66 -7.55
CA ARG A 276 28.67 -23.00 -8.97
C ARG A 276 28.08 -21.83 -9.74
N ARG A 277 28.68 -21.51 -10.88
CA ARG A 277 28.15 -20.51 -11.81
C ARG A 277 27.51 -21.20 -12.99
N LEU A 278 26.25 -20.87 -13.26
CA LEU A 278 25.50 -21.38 -14.40
C LEU A 278 25.28 -20.24 -15.39
N LEU A 279 25.72 -20.45 -16.63
CA LEU A 279 25.53 -19.51 -17.73
C LEU A 279 24.20 -19.81 -18.42
N LEU A 280 23.32 -18.82 -18.42
CA LEU A 280 22.03 -18.88 -19.11
C LEU A 280 22.10 -18.11 -20.43
N GLN A 281 21.36 -18.57 -21.44
CA GLN A 281 21.31 -17.87 -22.73
C GLN A 281 20.50 -16.58 -22.67
N ARG A 282 19.50 -16.53 -21.78
CA ARG A 282 18.59 -15.39 -21.58
C ARG A 282 18.21 -15.31 -20.10
N GLU A 283 17.92 -14.10 -19.65
CA GLU A 283 17.46 -13.81 -18.28
C GLU A 283 16.17 -14.55 -17.94
N GLU A 284 15.24 -14.68 -18.89
CA GLU A 284 13.96 -15.38 -18.71
C GLU A 284 14.11 -16.85 -18.27
N HIS A 285 15.22 -17.51 -18.62
CA HIS A 285 15.49 -18.90 -18.23
C HIS A 285 15.94 -19.05 -16.77
N SER A 286 16.17 -17.95 -16.05
CA SER A 286 16.63 -17.99 -14.66
C SER A 286 15.62 -18.63 -13.71
N PHE A 287 14.33 -18.37 -13.92
CA PHE A 287 13.24 -18.94 -13.13
C PHE A 287 13.19 -20.45 -13.29
N ASP A 288 13.12 -20.94 -14.53
CA ASP A 288 13.07 -22.37 -14.83
C ASP A 288 14.31 -23.10 -14.32
N ALA A 289 15.50 -22.49 -14.48
CA ALA A 289 16.74 -23.05 -13.98
C ALA A 289 16.75 -23.16 -12.44
N ALA A 290 16.35 -22.10 -11.73
CA ALA A 290 16.29 -22.10 -10.27
C ALA A 290 15.25 -23.12 -9.75
N ILE A 291 14.09 -23.20 -10.38
CA ILE A 291 13.02 -24.16 -10.03
C ILE A 291 13.47 -25.61 -10.30
N GLY A 292 14.14 -25.85 -11.43
CA GLY A 292 14.71 -27.16 -11.75
C GLY A 292 15.73 -27.59 -10.70
N LEU A 293 16.69 -26.71 -10.36
CA LEU A 293 17.68 -26.97 -9.31
C LEU A 293 17.03 -27.18 -7.94
N ALA A 294 16.01 -26.38 -7.62
CA ALA A 294 15.29 -26.51 -6.36
C ALA A 294 14.55 -27.84 -6.27
N ARG A 295 13.87 -28.25 -7.35
CA ARG A 295 13.17 -29.54 -7.47
C ARG A 295 14.13 -30.70 -7.30
N ASP A 296 15.21 -30.74 -8.08
CA ASP A 296 16.24 -31.79 -7.99
C ASP A 296 16.77 -31.91 -6.56
N ARG A 297 16.96 -30.76 -5.90
CA ARG A 297 17.45 -30.71 -4.52
C ARG A 297 16.42 -31.23 -3.52
N LEU A 298 15.15 -30.88 -3.66
CA LEU A 298 14.05 -31.35 -2.79
C LEU A 298 13.81 -32.85 -2.96
N GLU A 299 13.91 -33.37 -4.19
CA GLU A 299 13.74 -34.80 -4.48
C GLU A 299 14.92 -35.66 -3.96
N SER A 300 16.12 -35.07 -3.81
CA SER A 300 17.33 -35.79 -3.38
C SER A 300 17.36 -36.27 -1.92
N GLY A 301 16.36 -35.93 -1.10
CA GLY A 301 16.20 -36.46 0.26
C GLY A 301 15.43 -35.54 1.20
N ALA A 302 14.96 -36.10 2.31
CA ALA A 302 14.24 -35.34 3.33
C ALA A 302 15.15 -34.32 4.04
N ASN A 303 14.58 -33.16 4.39
CA ASN A 303 15.20 -32.10 5.19
C ASN A 303 16.29 -31.27 4.48
N LYS A 304 15.96 -30.68 3.32
CA LYS A 304 16.80 -29.71 2.62
C LYS A 304 16.17 -28.32 2.65
N GLN A 305 16.96 -27.34 3.09
CA GLN A 305 16.60 -25.93 3.02
C GLN A 305 17.15 -25.34 1.72
N ILE A 306 16.33 -24.54 1.04
CA ILE A 306 16.68 -23.88 -0.22
C ILE A 306 16.31 -22.41 -0.07
N LEU A 307 17.28 -21.53 -0.35
CA LEU A 307 17.07 -20.10 -0.40
C LEU A 307 17.26 -19.64 -1.85
N ILE A 308 16.23 -19.02 -2.41
CA ILE A 308 16.27 -18.37 -3.73
C ILE A 308 16.36 -16.87 -3.49
N MET A 309 17.40 -16.23 -4.03
CA MET A 309 17.62 -14.80 -3.91
C MET A 309 17.44 -14.14 -5.28
N ASP A 310 16.44 -13.28 -5.41
CA ASP A 310 16.20 -12.46 -6.60
C ASP A 310 16.36 -10.97 -6.22
N PRO A 311 17.36 -10.26 -6.79
CA PRO A 311 17.57 -8.85 -6.50
C PRO A 311 16.42 -7.95 -6.98
N ALA A 312 15.57 -8.44 -7.89
CA ALA A 312 14.39 -7.75 -8.42
C ALA A 312 13.08 -8.46 -8.01
N LEU A 313 13.06 -9.06 -6.81
CA LEU A 313 11.94 -9.86 -6.31
C LEU A 313 10.58 -9.17 -6.51
N GLU A 314 10.45 -7.89 -6.20
CA GLU A 314 9.14 -7.20 -6.31
C GLU A 314 8.59 -7.13 -7.74
N VAL A 315 9.46 -6.94 -8.73
CA VAL A 315 9.06 -6.93 -10.15
C VAL A 315 8.77 -8.36 -10.64
N ASN A 316 9.55 -9.31 -10.15
CA ASN A 316 9.52 -10.71 -10.59
C ASN A 316 8.56 -11.59 -9.77
N ARG A 317 7.98 -11.06 -8.70
CA ARG A 317 7.14 -11.81 -7.75
C ARG A 317 5.99 -12.57 -8.41
N PRO A 318 5.21 -11.99 -9.35
CA PRO A 318 4.15 -12.74 -10.02
C PRO A 318 4.65 -13.94 -10.83
N ARG A 319 5.92 -13.91 -11.28
CA ARG A 319 6.53 -15.06 -11.96
C ARG A 319 6.93 -16.13 -10.95
N TRP A 320 7.55 -15.74 -9.83
CA TRP A 320 7.87 -16.66 -8.74
C TRP A 320 6.63 -17.30 -8.13
N GLU A 321 5.54 -16.56 -7.93
CA GLU A 321 4.27 -17.09 -7.43
C GLU A 321 3.72 -18.22 -8.31
N ARG A 322 3.78 -18.07 -9.64
CA ARG A 322 3.39 -19.13 -10.58
C ARG A 322 4.36 -20.29 -10.53
N ALA A 323 5.66 -20.02 -10.61
CA ALA A 323 6.68 -21.06 -10.70
C ALA A 323 6.81 -21.91 -9.43
N LEU A 324 6.62 -21.30 -8.24
CA LEU A 324 6.63 -22.00 -6.95
C LEU A 324 5.33 -22.77 -6.70
N ARG A 325 4.20 -22.30 -7.24
CA ARG A 325 2.93 -23.04 -7.22
C ARG A 325 3.05 -24.37 -7.96
N ASP A 326 3.80 -24.43 -9.05
CA ASP A 326 4.11 -25.68 -9.76
C ASP A 326 4.93 -26.67 -8.90
N LEU A 327 5.62 -26.19 -7.87
CA LEU A 327 6.30 -27.02 -6.86
C LEU A 327 5.41 -27.34 -5.64
N GLY A 328 4.15 -26.88 -5.62
CA GLY A 328 3.25 -27.01 -4.47
C GLY A 328 3.64 -26.13 -3.28
N ILE A 329 4.46 -25.10 -3.48
CA ILE A 329 4.89 -24.18 -2.44
C ILE A 329 3.96 -22.97 -2.44
N PRO A 330 3.13 -22.77 -1.40
CA PRO A 330 2.25 -21.61 -1.33
C PRO A 330 3.09 -20.34 -1.09
N VAL A 331 2.87 -19.31 -1.92
CA VAL A 331 3.44 -17.98 -1.73
C VAL A 331 2.31 -17.06 -1.27
N THR A 332 2.54 -16.30 -0.19
CA THR A 332 1.57 -15.29 0.26
C THR A 332 1.40 -14.24 -0.84
N PRO A 333 0.19 -14.06 -1.37
CA PRO A 333 -0.04 -13.11 -2.44
C PRO A 333 0.12 -11.67 -1.95
N THR A 334 0.61 -10.81 -2.84
CA THR A 334 0.79 -9.38 -2.55
C THR A 334 -0.56 -8.65 -2.62
N PRO A 335 -0.80 -7.60 -1.82
CA PRO A 335 -1.94 -6.74 -2.02
C PRO A 335 -1.98 -6.23 -3.46
N ALA A 336 -3.10 -6.41 -4.14
CA ALA A 336 -3.29 -5.91 -5.49
C ALA A 336 -3.97 -4.53 -5.43
N PRO A 337 -3.75 -3.64 -6.41
CA PRO A 337 -4.54 -2.43 -6.53
C PRO A 337 -6.01 -2.76 -6.74
N VAL A 338 -6.92 -1.97 -6.15
CA VAL A 338 -8.37 -2.11 -6.37
C VAL A 338 -8.72 -2.10 -7.87
N SER A 339 -8.06 -1.23 -8.64
CA SER A 339 -8.28 -1.08 -10.10
C SER A 339 -7.90 -2.30 -10.93
N SER A 340 -7.11 -3.24 -10.39
CA SER A 340 -6.79 -4.49 -11.08
C SER A 340 -7.96 -5.48 -11.10
N HIS A 341 -8.91 -5.34 -10.17
CA HIS A 341 -10.13 -6.14 -10.14
C HIS A 341 -11.21 -5.49 -11.01
N SER A 342 -12.01 -6.31 -11.72
CA SER A 342 -13.04 -5.84 -12.66
C SER A 342 -14.00 -4.81 -12.04
N LEU A 343 -14.54 -5.09 -10.85
CA LEU A 343 -15.38 -4.15 -10.11
C LEU A 343 -14.69 -2.81 -9.83
N GLY A 344 -13.43 -2.83 -9.39
CA GLY A 344 -12.66 -1.61 -9.11
C GLY A 344 -12.39 -0.79 -10.37
N HIS A 345 -11.97 -1.46 -11.45
CA HIS A 345 -11.80 -0.85 -12.77
C HIS A 345 -13.09 -0.16 -13.26
N TRP A 346 -14.24 -0.82 -13.12
CA TRP A 346 -15.52 -0.27 -13.58
C TRP A 346 -16.05 0.86 -12.70
N LEU A 347 -15.80 0.82 -11.38
CA LEU A 347 -16.09 1.95 -10.49
C LEU A 347 -15.28 3.19 -10.88
N GLU A 348 -13.98 3.02 -11.13
CA GLU A 348 -13.10 4.10 -11.58
C GLU A 348 -13.51 4.63 -12.97
N SER A 349 -13.76 3.72 -13.92
CA SER A 349 -14.18 4.07 -15.28
C SER A 349 -15.51 4.80 -15.30
N LEU A 350 -16.47 4.37 -14.47
CA LEU A 350 -17.79 4.98 -14.39
C LEU A 350 -17.73 6.38 -13.78
N ALA A 351 -16.97 6.57 -12.71
CA ALA A 351 -16.75 7.89 -12.11
C ALA A 351 -16.10 8.87 -13.11
N ASN A 352 -15.18 8.38 -13.94
CA ASN A 352 -14.47 9.19 -14.94
C ASN A 352 -15.19 9.34 -16.29
N LEU A 353 -16.32 8.67 -16.52
CA LEU A 353 -17.00 8.66 -17.83
C LEU A 353 -17.31 10.07 -18.35
N ALA A 354 -17.62 11.01 -17.44
CA ALA A 354 -17.95 12.40 -17.78
C ALA A 354 -16.74 13.36 -17.78
N HIS A 355 -15.52 12.85 -17.61
CA HIS A 355 -14.33 13.65 -17.36
C HIS A 355 -13.18 13.29 -18.32
N GLY A 356 -12.25 14.24 -18.48
CA GLY A 356 -11.09 14.06 -19.35
C GLY A 356 -11.34 14.30 -20.84
N PRO A 357 -10.31 14.08 -21.68
CA PRO A 357 -10.38 14.26 -23.13
C PRO A 357 -11.28 13.23 -23.82
N ASP A 358 -11.51 12.08 -23.18
CA ASP A 358 -12.32 10.98 -23.71
C ASP A 358 -13.71 10.88 -23.05
N ALA A 359 -14.17 11.96 -22.39
CA ALA A 359 -15.48 12.01 -21.75
C ALA A 359 -16.61 11.60 -22.72
N PHE A 360 -17.46 10.66 -22.32
CA PHE A 360 -18.53 10.08 -23.15
C PHE A 360 -18.06 9.65 -24.56
N SER A 361 -16.83 9.17 -24.69
CA SER A 361 -16.32 8.60 -25.94
C SER A 361 -17.13 7.37 -26.36
N LEU A 362 -17.13 7.08 -27.66
CA LEU A 362 -17.71 5.83 -28.19
C LEU A 362 -17.11 4.61 -27.50
N GLU A 363 -15.79 4.59 -27.30
CA GLU A 363 -15.10 3.49 -26.64
C GLU A 363 -15.59 3.29 -25.21
N GLY A 364 -15.71 4.37 -24.42
CA GLY A 364 -16.23 4.31 -23.05
C GLY A 364 -17.68 3.82 -22.99
N LEU A 365 -18.58 4.40 -23.79
CA LEU A 365 -19.99 4.01 -23.82
C LEU A 365 -20.20 2.58 -24.31
N ARG A 366 -19.47 2.16 -25.35
CA ARG A 366 -19.56 0.81 -25.89
C ARG A 366 -19.04 -0.21 -24.88
N SER A 367 -17.91 0.06 -24.24
CA SER A 367 -17.36 -0.84 -23.23
C SER A 367 -18.30 -0.95 -22.02
N LEU A 368 -18.88 0.17 -21.58
CA LEU A 368 -19.88 0.19 -20.51
C LEU A 368 -21.16 -0.56 -20.86
N SER A 369 -21.56 -0.58 -22.13
CA SER A 369 -22.74 -1.34 -22.58
C SER A 369 -22.53 -2.86 -22.61
N LEU A 370 -21.27 -3.31 -22.67
CA LEU A 370 -20.90 -4.73 -22.82
C LEU A 370 -20.46 -5.37 -21.51
N GLN A 371 -20.06 -4.58 -20.53
CA GLN A 371 -19.62 -5.09 -19.23
C GLN A 371 -20.79 -5.57 -18.38
N GLY A 372 -20.53 -6.54 -17.50
CA GLY A 372 -21.50 -7.07 -16.54
C GLY A 372 -20.98 -7.09 -15.10
N SER A 373 -19.93 -6.32 -14.80
CA SER A 373 -19.31 -6.26 -13.47
C SER A 373 -19.99 -5.26 -12.54
N ILE A 374 -20.66 -4.24 -13.09
CA ILE A 374 -21.38 -3.23 -12.31
C ILE A 374 -22.72 -2.88 -12.94
N SER A 375 -23.73 -2.69 -12.09
CA SER A 375 -25.00 -2.08 -12.47
C SER A 375 -24.88 -0.56 -12.39
N VAL A 376 -25.14 0.14 -13.50
CA VAL A 376 -24.82 1.57 -13.64
C VAL A 376 -25.90 2.50 -13.06
N PHE A 377 -27.13 1.99 -12.94
CA PHE A 377 -28.30 2.74 -12.48
C PHE A 377 -29.39 1.77 -11.96
N ASP A 378 -30.26 2.26 -11.09
CA ASP A 378 -31.48 1.55 -10.67
C ASP A 378 -32.44 1.36 -11.84
N GLU A 379 -33.09 0.19 -11.93
CA GLU A 379 -34.10 -0.04 -12.96
C GLU A 379 -35.23 1.00 -12.86
N PRO A 380 -35.44 1.84 -13.90
CA PRO A 380 -36.50 2.84 -13.89
C PRO A 380 -37.88 2.18 -14.05
N GLU A 381 -38.93 2.97 -13.82
CA GLU A 381 -40.31 2.54 -14.07
C GLU A 381 -40.52 2.06 -15.52
N GLN A 382 -41.51 1.18 -15.71
CA GLN A 382 -41.82 0.63 -17.03
C GLN A 382 -42.16 1.72 -18.05
N HIS A 383 -41.79 1.46 -19.31
CA HIS A 383 -42.04 2.40 -20.39
C HIS A 383 -43.55 2.75 -20.50
N PRO A 384 -43.94 4.04 -20.58
CA PRO A 384 -45.34 4.46 -20.47
C PRO A 384 -46.31 3.91 -21.53
N SER A 385 -45.80 3.43 -22.66
CA SER A 385 -46.65 3.00 -23.79
C SER A 385 -46.23 1.72 -24.51
N GLU A 386 -45.06 1.15 -24.23
CA GLU A 386 -44.53 0.01 -25.01
C GLU A 386 -43.56 -0.81 -24.14
N ALA A 387 -44.02 -1.98 -23.67
CA ALA A 387 -43.28 -2.81 -22.71
C ALA A 387 -41.99 -3.44 -23.27
N ARG A 388 -41.81 -3.46 -24.60
CA ARG A 388 -40.58 -3.96 -25.24
C ARG A 388 -39.42 -2.98 -25.17
N ILE A 389 -39.70 -1.68 -24.99
CA ILE A 389 -38.66 -0.66 -24.82
C ILE A 389 -38.17 -0.75 -23.38
N ARG A 390 -36.85 -0.89 -23.21
CA ARG A 390 -36.16 -1.03 -21.92
C ARG A 390 -34.86 -0.24 -21.98
N PRO A 391 -34.33 0.25 -20.84
CA PRO A 391 -33.07 1.00 -20.83
C PRO A 391 -31.88 0.05 -21.06
N HIS A 392 -31.66 -0.33 -22.32
CA HIS A 392 -30.58 -1.20 -22.76
C HIS A 392 -29.92 -0.63 -24.01
N ALA A 393 -28.59 -0.59 -24.01
CA ALA A 393 -27.81 -0.13 -25.16
C ALA A 393 -27.60 -1.21 -26.21
N ASP A 394 -27.68 -0.82 -27.49
CA ASP A 394 -27.19 -1.60 -28.62
C ASP A 394 -25.78 -1.09 -29.01
N PRO A 395 -24.70 -1.87 -28.80
CA PRO A 395 -23.32 -1.45 -29.06
C PRO A 395 -23.02 -1.13 -30.54
N ASP A 396 -23.71 -1.82 -31.44
CA ASP A 396 -23.54 -1.62 -32.88
C ASP A 396 -24.22 -0.32 -33.30
N LEU A 397 -25.41 -0.03 -32.78
CA LEU A 397 -26.08 1.25 -32.97
C LEU A 397 -25.25 2.43 -32.46
N LEU A 398 -24.61 2.31 -31.29
CA LEU A 398 -23.68 3.34 -30.78
C LEU A 398 -22.56 3.60 -31.78
N THR A 399 -21.98 2.53 -32.34
CA THR A 399 -20.90 2.63 -33.33
C THR A 399 -21.35 3.28 -34.63
N GLU A 400 -22.53 2.92 -35.13
CA GLU A 400 -23.12 3.50 -36.34
C GLU A 400 -23.39 4.99 -36.16
N LEU A 401 -24.02 5.39 -35.04
CA LEU A 401 -24.35 6.77 -34.75
C LEU A 401 -23.10 7.64 -34.52
N ALA A 402 -22.11 7.15 -33.77
CA ALA A 402 -20.86 7.88 -33.57
C ALA A 402 -20.14 8.15 -34.90
N ARG A 403 -20.09 7.16 -35.80
CA ARG A 403 -19.45 7.31 -37.11
C ARG A 403 -20.24 8.20 -38.06
N GLY A 404 -21.56 8.06 -38.08
CA GLY A 404 -22.44 8.83 -38.97
C GLY A 404 -22.59 10.29 -38.57
N GLU A 405 -22.58 10.58 -37.26
CA GLU A 405 -22.82 11.93 -36.71
C GLU A 405 -21.53 12.57 -36.15
N HIS A 406 -20.37 11.93 -36.37
CA HIS A 406 -19.06 12.39 -35.91
C HIS A 406 -19.02 12.74 -34.41
N VAL A 407 -19.67 11.92 -33.59
CA VAL A 407 -19.65 12.09 -32.13
C VAL A 407 -18.32 11.58 -31.58
N LEU A 408 -17.42 12.52 -31.28
CA LEU A 408 -16.13 12.27 -30.62
C LEU A 408 -16.28 12.39 -29.09
N GLY A 409 -15.36 11.77 -28.36
CA GLY A 409 -15.23 11.99 -26.91
C GLY A 409 -14.73 13.39 -26.56
N GLY A 410 -14.95 13.77 -25.30
CA GLY A 410 -14.46 15.00 -24.70
C GLY A 410 -15.56 15.98 -24.26
N PRO A 411 -15.20 17.22 -23.91
CA PRO A 411 -16.15 18.23 -23.44
C PRO A 411 -17.31 18.44 -24.43
N GLY A 412 -18.55 18.38 -23.92
CA GLY A 412 -19.77 18.52 -24.73
C GLY A 412 -20.20 17.28 -25.51
N ALA A 413 -19.48 16.16 -25.41
CA ALA A 413 -19.84 14.90 -26.06
C ALA A 413 -21.21 14.39 -25.59
N LEU A 414 -21.54 14.51 -24.29
CA LEU A 414 -22.85 14.11 -23.76
C LEU A 414 -23.98 14.86 -24.47
N SER A 415 -23.87 16.19 -24.58
CA SER A 415 -24.89 16.99 -25.27
C SER A 415 -25.10 16.53 -26.72
N ARG A 416 -24.02 16.19 -27.43
CA ARG A 416 -24.10 15.69 -28.81
C ARG A 416 -24.78 14.32 -28.87
N TRP A 417 -24.41 13.41 -27.97
CA TRP A 417 -25.05 12.10 -27.88
C TRP A 417 -26.55 12.21 -27.60
N LEU A 418 -26.94 13.00 -26.60
CA LEU A 418 -28.34 13.21 -26.23
C LEU A 418 -29.15 13.78 -27.40
N GLN A 419 -28.61 14.77 -28.12
CA GLN A 419 -29.25 15.36 -29.29
C GLN A 419 -29.36 14.39 -30.47
N THR A 420 -28.32 13.57 -30.71
CA THR A 420 -28.32 12.57 -31.80
C THR A 420 -29.33 11.45 -31.51
N MET A 421 -29.38 11.00 -30.26
CA MET A 421 -30.30 9.94 -29.82
C MET A 421 -31.77 10.40 -29.85
N SER A 422 -32.05 11.68 -29.56
CA SER A 422 -33.42 12.22 -29.57
C SER A 422 -34.01 12.40 -30.98
N ARG A 423 -33.21 12.31 -32.05
CA ARG A 423 -33.72 12.41 -33.43
C ARG A 423 -34.51 11.17 -33.81
N ALA A 424 -35.53 11.34 -34.66
CA ALA A 424 -36.33 10.23 -35.16
C ALA A 424 -35.45 9.11 -35.76
N PRO A 425 -35.84 7.83 -35.60
CA PRO A 425 -35.13 6.69 -36.18
C PRO A 425 -35.22 6.71 -37.72
N LEU A 426 -34.11 6.40 -38.39
CA LEU A 426 -34.00 6.40 -39.85
C LEU A 426 -34.74 5.22 -40.51
N SER A 427 -34.94 4.14 -39.75
CA SER A 427 -35.51 2.87 -40.21
C SER A 427 -36.60 2.41 -39.24
N GLU A 428 -37.67 1.84 -39.78
CA GLU A 428 -38.75 1.20 -39.02
C GLU A 428 -38.26 0.07 -38.12
N ARG A 429 -37.20 -0.64 -38.55
CA ARG A 429 -36.68 -1.82 -37.85
C ARG A 429 -35.93 -1.49 -36.56
N ASP A 430 -35.39 -0.27 -36.48
CA ASP A 430 -34.47 0.12 -35.40
C ASP A 430 -35.15 1.02 -34.35
N ARG A 431 -36.47 1.23 -34.47
CA ARG A 431 -37.27 2.12 -33.61
C ARG A 431 -37.17 1.78 -32.13
N ILE A 432 -37.44 0.51 -31.79
CA ILE A 432 -37.37 0.01 -30.42
C ILE A 432 -35.92 0.05 -29.92
N LYS A 433 -34.97 -0.42 -30.74
CA LYS A 433 -33.55 -0.45 -30.37
C LYS A 433 -32.99 0.94 -30.08
N LYS A 434 -33.32 1.92 -30.92
CA LYS A 434 -32.87 3.31 -30.77
C LYS A 434 -33.44 3.97 -29.54
N GLU A 435 -34.75 3.82 -29.29
CA GLU A 435 -35.36 4.39 -28.09
C GLU A 435 -34.86 3.70 -26.81
N SER A 436 -34.66 2.38 -26.83
CA SER A 436 -34.04 1.64 -25.73
C SER A 436 -32.61 2.15 -25.43
N THR A 437 -31.81 2.40 -26.48
CA THR A 437 -30.43 2.92 -26.33
C THR A 437 -30.41 4.38 -25.88
N GLN A 438 -31.33 5.21 -26.37
CA GLN A 438 -31.54 6.58 -25.88
C GLN A 438 -31.87 6.56 -24.38
N TRP A 439 -32.78 5.69 -23.98
CA TRP A 439 -33.22 5.58 -22.59
C TRP A 439 -32.09 5.09 -21.69
N TRP A 440 -31.31 4.09 -22.13
CA TRP A 440 -30.11 3.65 -21.42
C TRP A 440 -29.12 4.80 -21.18
N LEU A 441 -28.80 5.57 -22.22
CA LEU A 441 -27.86 6.69 -22.12
C LEU A 441 -28.37 7.76 -21.14
N LEU A 442 -29.67 8.06 -21.17
CA LEU A 442 -30.29 8.98 -20.22
C LEU A 442 -30.20 8.46 -18.78
N CYS A 443 -30.40 7.15 -18.56
CA CYS A 443 -30.27 6.55 -17.23
C CYS A 443 -28.82 6.63 -16.72
N VAL A 444 -27.84 6.31 -17.58
CA VAL A 444 -26.40 6.47 -17.26
C VAL A 444 -26.04 7.91 -16.93
N ALA A 445 -26.45 8.87 -17.77
CA ALA A 445 -26.17 10.28 -17.53
C ALA A 445 -26.87 10.79 -16.26
N ASN A 446 -28.08 10.30 -15.98
CA ASN A 446 -28.83 10.65 -14.78
C ASN A 446 -28.20 10.08 -13.51
N SER A 447 -27.72 8.83 -13.51
CA SER A 447 -27.02 8.28 -12.35
C SER A 447 -25.73 9.05 -12.06
N LEU A 448 -25.03 9.51 -13.10
CA LEU A 448 -23.82 10.33 -12.99
C LEU A 448 -24.08 11.81 -12.71
N SER A 449 -25.34 12.25 -12.59
CA SER A 449 -25.72 13.65 -12.36
C SER A 449 -24.87 14.39 -11.31
N PRO A 450 -24.59 13.84 -10.10
CA PRO A 450 -23.75 14.52 -9.12
C PRO A 450 -22.28 14.65 -9.54
N LEU A 451 -21.80 13.87 -10.51
CA LEU A 451 -20.43 13.92 -11.01
C LEU A 451 -20.29 14.84 -12.23
N LEU A 452 -21.37 15.01 -13.01
CA LEU A 452 -21.37 15.82 -14.24
C LEU A 452 -20.90 17.27 -14.02
N ARG A 453 -20.26 17.81 -15.07
CA ARG A 453 -19.96 19.24 -15.19
C ARG A 453 -21.25 20.06 -15.38
N GLY A 454 -21.19 21.36 -15.10
CA GLY A 454 -22.36 22.25 -15.24
C GLY A 454 -23.00 22.20 -16.63
N GLU A 455 -22.19 22.21 -17.69
CA GLU A 455 -22.67 22.15 -19.08
C GLU A 455 -23.43 20.85 -19.38
N ASP A 456 -22.90 19.71 -18.93
CA ASP A 456 -23.50 18.39 -19.12
C ASP A 456 -24.82 18.23 -18.33
N ARG A 457 -24.90 18.82 -17.13
CA ARG A 457 -26.17 18.87 -16.36
C ARG A 457 -27.24 19.68 -17.07
N VAL A 458 -26.86 20.81 -17.69
CA VAL A 458 -27.79 21.63 -18.47
C VAL A 458 -28.30 20.83 -19.68
N ALA A 459 -27.40 20.13 -20.39
CA ALA A 459 -27.79 19.29 -21.52
C ALA A 459 -28.77 18.16 -21.13
N LEU A 460 -28.56 17.54 -19.96
CA LEU A 460 -29.43 16.48 -19.42
C LEU A 460 -30.80 17.02 -18.92
N ALA A 461 -30.86 18.30 -18.53
CA ALA A 461 -32.09 18.95 -18.08
C ALA A 461 -33.01 19.37 -19.24
N GLU A 462 -32.54 19.34 -20.49
CA GLU A 462 -33.36 19.70 -21.65
C GLU A 462 -34.54 18.73 -21.81
N GLU A 463 -35.77 19.27 -21.81
CA GLU A 463 -36.98 18.43 -21.90
C GLU A 463 -37.04 17.59 -23.19
N ARG A 464 -36.55 18.16 -24.30
CA ARG A 464 -36.53 17.50 -25.61
C ARG A 464 -35.74 16.19 -25.64
N VAL A 465 -34.66 16.07 -24.86
CA VAL A 465 -33.82 14.87 -24.88
C VAL A 465 -34.44 13.72 -24.10
N ARG A 466 -35.38 14.03 -23.19
CA ARG A 466 -36.11 13.07 -22.36
C ARG A 466 -37.33 12.47 -23.07
N VAL A 467 -37.69 12.98 -24.24
CA VAL A 467 -38.77 12.45 -25.05
C VAL A 467 -38.24 11.33 -25.94
N GLY A 468 -38.86 10.15 -25.86
CA GLY A 468 -38.52 8.97 -26.66
C GLY A 468 -38.61 9.26 -28.16
N CYS A 469 -37.53 8.95 -28.88
CA CYS A 469 -37.37 9.31 -30.29
C CYS A 469 -38.38 8.65 -31.25
N HIS A 470 -39.06 7.59 -30.81
CA HIS A 470 -40.05 6.83 -31.54
C HIS A 470 -41.47 7.00 -30.97
N THR A 471 -41.66 6.84 -29.66
CA THR A 471 -42.99 6.86 -29.03
C THR A 471 -43.47 8.26 -28.66
N GLY A 472 -42.55 9.23 -28.57
CA GLY A 472 -42.85 10.60 -28.15
C GLY A 472 -43.29 10.72 -26.69
N LYS A 473 -43.07 9.68 -25.87
CA LYS A 473 -43.35 9.69 -24.43
C LYS A 473 -42.15 10.17 -23.65
N ILE A 474 -42.38 10.79 -22.49
CA ILE A 474 -41.30 11.13 -21.56
C ILE A 474 -40.77 9.82 -20.98
N LEU A 475 -39.47 9.59 -21.11
CA LEU A 475 -38.78 8.41 -20.61
C LEU A 475 -38.61 8.51 -19.09
N PRO A 476 -39.10 7.54 -18.30
CA PRO A 476 -38.94 7.55 -16.85
C PRO A 476 -37.47 7.50 -16.42
N LEU A 477 -37.10 8.27 -15.41
CA LEU A 477 -35.76 8.27 -14.83
C LEU A 477 -35.88 8.16 -13.30
N SER A 478 -34.98 7.40 -12.69
CA SER A 478 -34.87 7.32 -11.23
C SER A 478 -34.39 8.65 -10.64
N GLU A 479 -34.64 8.89 -9.35
CA GLU A 479 -34.14 10.09 -8.69
C GLU A 479 -32.60 10.01 -8.58
N PRO A 480 -31.86 11.01 -9.10
CA PRO A 480 -30.40 11.00 -9.03
C PRO A 480 -29.93 11.34 -7.61
N ALA A 481 -28.77 10.79 -7.23
CA ALA A 481 -28.08 11.19 -6.01
C ALA A 481 -27.72 12.69 -6.02
N SER A 482 -27.73 13.32 -4.85
CA SER A 482 -27.45 14.75 -4.70
C SER A 482 -25.94 15.04 -4.61
N THR A 483 -25.15 14.08 -4.15
CA THR A 483 -23.71 14.19 -3.95
C THR A 483 -22.95 12.99 -4.52
N GLY A 484 -21.64 13.13 -4.73
CA GLY A 484 -20.78 12.02 -5.15
C GLY A 484 -20.72 10.90 -4.11
N ASP A 485 -20.74 11.24 -2.81
CA ASP A 485 -20.76 10.24 -1.73
C ASP A 485 -22.05 9.41 -1.74
N GLU A 486 -23.20 10.05 -1.95
CA GLU A 486 -24.48 9.35 -2.13
C GLU A 486 -24.47 8.48 -3.40
N TRP A 487 -23.89 8.98 -4.49
CA TRP A 487 -23.73 8.21 -5.74
C TRP A 487 -22.90 6.95 -5.52
N LEU A 488 -21.79 7.04 -4.78
CA LEU A 488 -20.93 5.90 -4.48
C LEU A 488 -21.69 4.84 -3.67
N LEU A 489 -22.44 5.27 -2.65
CA LEU A 489 -23.25 4.35 -1.83
C LEU A 489 -24.38 3.70 -2.63
N ALA A 490 -25.07 4.48 -3.47
CA ALA A 490 -26.12 3.96 -4.35
C ALA A 490 -25.53 2.93 -5.34
N THR A 491 -24.38 3.23 -5.92
CA THR A 491 -23.68 2.35 -6.86
C THR A 491 -23.25 1.03 -6.19
N PHE A 492 -22.79 1.06 -4.93
CA PHE A 492 -22.54 -0.18 -4.18
C PHE A 492 -23.81 -0.96 -3.85
N GLY A 493 -24.93 -0.27 -3.59
CA GLY A 493 -26.22 -0.93 -3.38
C GLY A 493 -26.73 -1.70 -4.60
N LEU A 494 -26.27 -1.33 -5.79
CA LEU A 494 -26.60 -1.99 -7.06
C LEU A 494 -25.73 -3.20 -7.39
N VAL A 495 -24.63 -3.42 -6.65
CA VAL A 495 -23.75 -4.57 -6.86
C VAL A 495 -24.38 -5.80 -6.21
N ASP A 496 -24.77 -6.78 -7.03
CA ASP A 496 -25.19 -8.09 -6.56
C ASP A 496 -23.96 -8.90 -6.10
N LEU A 497 -23.56 -8.63 -4.85
CA LEU A 497 -22.43 -9.31 -4.22
C LEU A 497 -22.68 -10.80 -4.03
N GLU A 498 -23.93 -11.24 -3.88
CA GLU A 498 -24.27 -12.65 -3.68
C GLU A 498 -23.94 -13.44 -4.96
N SER A 499 -24.52 -13.03 -6.10
CA SER A 499 -24.22 -13.66 -7.39
C SER A 499 -22.75 -13.52 -7.79
N ALA A 500 -22.13 -12.36 -7.51
CA ALA A 500 -20.72 -12.14 -7.85
C ALA A 500 -19.77 -13.03 -7.02
N MET A 501 -20.13 -13.34 -5.77
CA MET A 501 -19.35 -14.23 -4.91
C MET A 501 -19.53 -15.71 -5.26
N GLU A 502 -20.68 -16.14 -5.80
CA GLU A 502 -20.90 -17.52 -6.25
C GLU A 502 -19.96 -17.94 -7.41
N VAL A 503 -19.51 -16.98 -8.21
CA VAL A 503 -18.62 -17.21 -9.36
C VAL A 503 -17.14 -17.18 -8.96
N CYS A 504 -16.82 -16.74 -7.73
CA CYS A 504 -15.46 -16.76 -7.24
C CYS A 504 -15.02 -18.19 -6.93
N ASP A 505 -13.91 -18.63 -7.54
CA ASP A 505 -13.26 -19.91 -7.31
C ASP A 505 -12.48 -19.99 -5.99
N GLY A 506 -12.50 -18.90 -5.21
CA GLY A 506 -11.77 -18.77 -3.95
C GLY A 506 -10.30 -18.40 -4.13
N GLU A 507 -9.80 -18.31 -5.37
CA GLU A 507 -8.44 -17.86 -5.65
C GLU A 507 -8.43 -16.35 -6.01
N GLY A 508 -7.71 -15.55 -5.21
CA GLY A 508 -7.52 -14.12 -5.49
C GLY A 508 -8.44 -13.18 -4.72
N ALA A 509 -8.56 -11.93 -5.18
CA ALA A 509 -9.36 -10.91 -4.49
C ALA A 509 -10.84 -10.99 -4.88
N SER A 510 -11.73 -10.95 -3.89
CA SER A 510 -13.17 -11.01 -4.11
C SER A 510 -13.78 -9.64 -4.40
N PRO A 511 -14.96 -9.57 -5.06
CA PRO A 511 -15.74 -8.34 -5.18
C PRO A 511 -16.03 -7.68 -3.82
N ALA A 512 -16.26 -8.48 -2.78
CA ALA A 512 -16.47 -7.98 -1.42
C ALA A 512 -15.21 -7.30 -0.85
N ALA A 513 -14.02 -7.83 -1.12
CA ALA A 513 -12.76 -7.20 -0.71
C ALA A 513 -12.58 -5.83 -1.35
N VAL A 514 -12.97 -5.68 -2.63
CA VAL A 514 -12.97 -4.38 -3.33
C VAL A 514 -13.90 -3.38 -2.67
N VAL A 515 -15.16 -3.75 -2.44
CA VAL A 515 -16.13 -2.85 -1.78
C VAL A 515 -15.64 -2.47 -0.38
N GLN A 516 -15.12 -3.41 0.39
CA GLN A 516 -14.58 -3.15 1.72
C GLN A 516 -13.39 -2.18 1.69
N ALA A 517 -12.44 -2.37 0.78
CA ALA A 517 -11.27 -1.49 0.65
C ALA A 517 -11.70 -0.05 0.31
N VAL A 518 -12.54 0.12 -0.73
CA VAL A 518 -13.01 1.46 -1.14
C VAL A 518 -13.81 2.14 -0.04
N VAL A 519 -14.73 1.42 0.62
CA VAL A 519 -15.55 1.98 1.72
C VAL A 519 -14.68 2.35 2.93
N ARG A 520 -13.70 1.50 3.28
CA ARG A 520 -12.75 1.77 4.37
C ARG A 520 -11.96 3.04 4.09
N ASP A 521 -11.37 3.14 2.92
CA ASP A 521 -10.47 4.25 2.56
C ASP A 521 -11.24 5.56 2.38
N HIS A 522 -12.45 5.49 1.81
CA HIS A 522 -13.32 6.67 1.66
C HIS A 522 -13.82 7.18 3.02
N ARG A 523 -14.21 6.28 3.94
CA ARG A 523 -14.58 6.66 5.31
C ARG A 523 -13.40 7.25 6.07
N ALA A 524 -12.21 6.69 5.90
CA ALA A 524 -10.99 7.22 6.50
C ALA A 524 -10.71 8.65 6.01
N LEU A 525 -10.81 8.89 4.70
CA LEU A 525 -10.65 10.22 4.10
C LEU A 525 -11.64 11.22 4.69
N ARG A 526 -12.94 10.91 4.68
CA ARG A 526 -13.98 11.80 5.23
C ARG A 526 -13.79 12.07 6.72
N ALA A 527 -13.37 11.06 7.50
CA ALA A 527 -13.05 11.23 8.91
C ALA A 527 -11.86 12.18 9.13
N MET A 528 -10.79 12.04 8.33
CA MET A 528 -9.64 12.94 8.39
C MET A 528 -10.03 14.37 8.00
N GLN A 529 -10.75 14.56 6.89
CA GLN A 529 -11.21 15.88 6.44
C GLN A 529 -12.04 16.59 7.50
N ASN A 530 -12.99 15.88 8.11
CA ASN A 530 -13.80 16.41 9.20
C ASN A 530 -12.96 16.81 10.41
N SER A 531 -11.95 16.01 10.78
CA SER A 531 -11.11 16.28 11.95
C SER A 531 -10.23 17.53 11.80
N ILE A 532 -9.81 17.86 10.57
CA ILE A 532 -8.95 19.01 10.28
C ILE A 532 -9.73 20.23 9.75
N GLY A 533 -11.05 20.14 9.63
CA GLY A 533 -11.89 21.20 9.06
C GLY A 533 -11.64 21.44 7.57
N GLN A 534 -11.21 20.42 6.83
CA GLN A 534 -11.14 20.48 5.37
C GLN A 534 -12.52 20.16 4.81
N GLU A 535 -13.11 21.09 4.05
CA GLU A 535 -14.37 20.83 3.36
C GLU A 535 -14.16 19.73 2.29
N PRO A 536 -14.93 18.64 2.33
CA PRO A 536 -14.86 17.61 1.30
C PRO A 536 -15.46 18.13 0.00
N SER A 537 -14.88 17.70 -1.13
CA SER A 537 -15.54 17.81 -2.42
C SER A 537 -16.90 17.11 -2.33
N ARG A 538 -18.00 17.75 -2.75
CA ARG A 538 -19.35 17.15 -2.67
C ARG A 538 -19.82 16.56 -4.00
N SER A 539 -19.31 17.07 -5.11
CA SER A 539 -19.84 16.79 -6.45
C SER A 539 -18.86 17.29 -7.52
N GLY A 540 -19.08 16.87 -8.76
CA GLY A 540 -18.37 17.41 -9.91
C GLY A 540 -16.92 16.90 -10.05
N PRO A 541 -16.11 17.58 -10.87
CA PRO A 541 -14.74 17.15 -11.18
C PRO A 541 -13.84 17.00 -9.95
N GLU A 542 -13.95 17.88 -8.95
CA GLU A 542 -13.11 17.81 -7.75
C GLU A 542 -13.39 16.56 -6.90
N TRP A 543 -14.64 16.08 -6.90
CA TRP A 543 -14.98 14.82 -6.24
C TRP A 543 -14.43 13.63 -7.02
N VAL A 544 -14.57 13.64 -8.35
CA VAL A 544 -14.07 12.56 -9.22
C VAL A 544 -12.55 12.45 -9.14
N ASP A 545 -11.83 13.57 -9.16
CA ASP A 545 -10.38 13.59 -9.02
C ASP A 545 -9.92 13.06 -7.65
N GLU A 546 -10.66 13.37 -6.58
CA GLU A 546 -10.42 12.86 -5.22
C GLU A 546 -10.66 11.35 -5.15
N PHE A 547 -11.81 10.88 -5.63
CA PHE A 547 -12.21 9.47 -5.61
C PHE A 547 -11.31 8.59 -6.48
N THR A 548 -10.94 9.06 -7.67
CA THR A 548 -10.04 8.33 -8.59
C THR A 548 -8.66 8.16 -7.95
N SER A 549 -8.13 9.22 -7.36
CA SER A 549 -6.84 9.16 -6.64
C SER A 549 -6.90 8.17 -5.48
N LEU A 550 -8.03 8.14 -4.74
CA LEU A 550 -8.25 7.21 -3.66
C LEU A 550 -8.25 5.75 -4.16
N ILE A 551 -9.05 5.42 -5.18
CA ILE A 551 -9.10 4.07 -5.76
C ILE A 551 -7.72 3.61 -6.23
N GLN A 552 -6.97 4.47 -6.91
CA GLN A 552 -5.64 4.12 -7.44
C GLN A 552 -4.62 3.81 -6.33
N SER A 553 -4.79 4.42 -5.16
CA SER A 553 -3.98 4.14 -3.97
C SER A 553 -4.51 3.01 -3.08
N SER A 554 -5.76 2.60 -3.27
CA SER A 554 -6.38 1.54 -2.46
C SER A 554 -5.87 0.16 -2.89
N SER A 555 -5.58 -0.68 -1.90
CA SER A 555 -5.16 -2.07 -2.11
C SER A 555 -6.13 -3.07 -1.46
N ILE A 556 -6.26 -4.22 -2.11
CA ILE A 556 -7.04 -5.38 -1.67
C ILE A 556 -6.10 -6.51 -1.30
N GLN A 557 -6.30 -7.10 -0.12
CA GLN A 557 -5.62 -8.34 0.22
C GLN A 557 -6.24 -9.47 -0.61
N GLN A 558 -5.39 -10.18 -1.36
CA GLN A 558 -5.84 -11.36 -2.09
C GLN A 558 -6.04 -12.49 -1.07
N GLY A 559 -7.20 -13.14 -1.12
CA GLY A 559 -7.46 -14.34 -0.32
C GLY A 559 -6.53 -15.47 -0.77
N GLY A 560 -5.97 -16.19 0.20
CA GLY A 560 -5.21 -17.41 0.00
C GLY A 560 -5.93 -18.60 0.61
#